data_AF-A0A1C6BKF5-F1
#
_entry.id   AF-A0A1C6BKF5-F1
#
_cell.length_a   1.000
_cell.length_b   1.000
_cell.length_c   1.000
_cell.angle_alpha   90.00
_cell.angle_beta   90.00
_cell.angle_gamma   90.00
#
_symmetry.space_group_name_H-M   'P 1'
#
loop_
_entity.id
_entity.type
_entity.pdbx_description
1 polymer ?
#
loop_
_entity_poly.entity_id
_entity_poly.type
_entity_poly.pdbx_seq_one_letter_code
_entity_poly.pdbx_strand_id
1 'polypeptide(L)'
;MDRHFFFLAYLTANKQQRRWLVIIWAVVPLLFALAMFLTLSPYRGISYQYQESYPIVGTENRQLWTLKGSELVTLFNENLPDTAPELSYLHEPTPSDRQIMLTDNGKTWSIVFRQVPEDAASIYFWSKQPEIDAWLGNVEDVKLSLYHTSAQDILLNEQYARCLINIFTPGAEDYVVRRLHLSRPLTSGYKRVKTGDVLYTHKGGTSPVLIIEPDCRNWPPDR
;
A
#
# COMPACT_ATOMS: atom_id res chain seq x y z
N MET A 1 -32.93 9.39 -42.17
CA MET A 1 -33.59 8.41 -43.06
C MET A 1 -34.98 8.19 -42.48
N ASP A 2 -35.99 8.81 -43.08
CA ASP A 2 -37.32 8.93 -42.48
C ASP A 2 -37.94 7.57 -42.22
N ARG A 3 -38.59 7.41 -41.05
CA ARG A 3 -39.35 6.19 -40.67
C ARG A 3 -40.28 5.71 -41.79
N HIS A 4 -40.77 6.64 -42.61
CA HIS A 4 -41.61 6.39 -43.77
C HIS A 4 -40.92 5.55 -44.86
N PHE A 5 -39.63 5.79 -45.15
CA PHE A 5 -38.88 5.00 -46.14
C PHE A 5 -38.62 3.56 -45.66
N PHE A 6 -38.34 3.37 -44.36
CA PHE A 6 -38.17 2.03 -43.80
C PHE A 6 -39.48 1.23 -43.85
N PHE A 7 -40.61 1.88 -43.54
CA PHE A 7 -41.92 1.23 -43.53
C PHE A 7 -42.37 0.78 -44.94
N LEU A 8 -42.14 1.62 -45.96
CA LEU A 8 -42.39 1.30 -47.37
C LEU A 8 -41.49 0.14 -47.88
N ALA A 9 -40.21 0.14 -47.52
CA ALA A 9 -39.29 -0.93 -47.88
C ALA A 9 -39.61 -2.25 -47.15
N TYR A 10 -40.09 -2.17 -45.90
CA TYR A 10 -40.47 -3.35 -45.12
C TYR A 10 -41.73 -4.03 -45.67
N LEU A 11 -42.74 -3.26 -46.09
CA LEU A 11 -43.99 -3.81 -46.64
C LEU A 11 -43.79 -4.50 -48.00
N THR A 12 -42.89 -3.98 -48.84
CA THR A 12 -42.63 -4.50 -50.19
C THR A 12 -41.62 -5.66 -50.24
N ALA A 13 -40.87 -5.89 -49.15
CA ALA A 13 -39.84 -6.91 -49.05
C ALA A 13 -40.38 -8.32 -48.74
N ASN A 14 -39.72 -9.36 -49.26
CA ASN A 14 -40.02 -10.76 -48.92
C ASN A 14 -39.52 -11.11 -47.50
N LYS A 15 -39.98 -12.23 -46.91
CA LYS A 15 -39.74 -12.62 -45.51
C LYS A 15 -38.26 -12.60 -45.09
N GLN A 16 -37.35 -12.96 -45.99
CA GLN A 16 -35.90 -12.93 -45.75
C GLN A 16 -35.33 -11.51 -45.78
N GLN A 17 -35.79 -10.65 -46.69
CA GLN A 17 -35.37 -9.25 -46.77
C GLN A 17 -35.90 -8.42 -45.60
N ARG A 18 -37.11 -8.69 -45.09
CA ARG A 18 -37.66 -8.07 -43.87
C ARG A 18 -36.79 -8.34 -42.64
N ARG A 19 -36.24 -9.56 -42.51
CA ARG A 19 -35.32 -9.92 -41.42
C ARG A 19 -34.02 -9.11 -41.51
N TRP A 20 -33.45 -8.98 -42.71
CA TRP A 20 -32.25 -8.16 -42.94
C TRP A 20 -32.49 -6.67 -42.65
N LEU A 21 -33.64 -6.13 -43.05
CA LEU A 21 -34.02 -4.75 -42.76
C LEU A 21 -34.11 -4.48 -41.26
N VAL A 22 -34.71 -5.38 -40.48
CA VAL A 22 -34.77 -5.25 -39.01
C VAL A 22 -33.39 -5.32 -38.37
N ILE A 23 -32.51 -6.21 -38.85
CA ILE A 23 -31.13 -6.31 -38.35
C ILE A 23 -30.37 -5.01 -38.60
N ILE A 24 -30.43 -4.47 -39.82
CA ILE A 24 -29.71 -3.25 -40.18
C ILE A 24 -30.26 -2.03 -39.44
N TRP A 25 -31.57 -1.95 -39.23
CA TRP A 25 -32.19 -0.75 -38.65
C TRP A 25 -32.26 -0.75 -37.12
N ALA A 26 -32.36 -1.92 -36.48
CA ALA A 26 -32.48 -2.01 -35.03
C ALA A 26 -31.21 -2.58 -34.37
N VAL A 27 -30.64 -3.65 -34.90
CA VAL A 27 -29.55 -4.37 -34.24
C VAL A 27 -28.21 -3.64 -34.42
N VAL A 28 -27.90 -3.18 -35.63
CA VAL A 28 -26.64 -2.48 -35.91
C VAL A 28 -26.52 -1.18 -35.10
N PRO A 29 -27.55 -0.30 -35.02
CA PRO A 29 -27.47 0.92 -34.22
C PRO A 29 -27.43 0.63 -32.71
N LEU A 30 -28.12 -0.43 -32.25
CA LEU A 30 -28.07 -0.86 -30.86
C LEU A 30 -26.66 -1.33 -30.48
N LEU A 31 -26.01 -2.14 -31.32
CA LEU A 31 -24.63 -2.59 -31.10
C LEU A 31 -23.65 -1.42 -31.14
N PHE A 32 -23.87 -0.46 -32.04
CA PHE A 32 -23.04 0.74 -32.11
C PHE A 32 -23.21 1.63 -30.87
N ALA A 33 -24.44 1.81 -30.39
CA ALA A 33 -24.73 2.53 -29.15
C ALA A 33 -24.13 1.81 -27.93
N LEU A 34 -24.17 0.47 -27.89
CA LEU A 34 -23.55 -0.32 -26.83
C LEU A 34 -22.02 -0.20 -26.86
N ALA A 35 -21.40 -0.25 -28.04
CA ALA A 35 -19.96 -0.05 -28.19
C ALA A 35 -19.53 1.38 -27.80
N MET A 36 -20.33 2.39 -28.15
CA MET A 36 -20.12 3.76 -27.68
C MET A 36 -20.25 3.87 -26.17
N PHE A 37 -21.26 3.23 -25.57
CA PHE A 37 -21.44 3.22 -24.12
C PHE A 37 -20.26 2.55 -23.40
N LEU A 38 -19.71 1.46 -23.95
CA LEU A 38 -18.54 0.78 -23.39
C LEU A 38 -17.25 1.60 -23.55
N THR A 39 -17.08 2.34 -24.66
CA THR A 39 -15.90 3.17 -24.91
C THR A 39 -15.94 4.53 -24.22
N LEU A 40 -17.15 5.07 -23.98
CA LEU A 40 -17.37 6.34 -23.28
C LEU A 40 -17.74 6.16 -21.81
N SER A 41 -17.87 4.93 -21.33
CA SER A 41 -17.91 4.65 -19.91
C SER A 41 -16.66 5.31 -19.31
N PRO A 42 -16.80 6.32 -18.43
CA PRO A 42 -15.64 6.94 -17.83
C PRO A 42 -14.83 5.82 -17.19
N TYR A 43 -13.52 5.82 -17.40
CA TYR A 43 -12.60 4.92 -16.74
C TYR A 43 -12.82 5.13 -15.25
N ARG A 44 -13.67 4.32 -14.63
CA ARG A 44 -13.80 4.23 -13.18
C ARG A 44 -12.53 3.49 -12.78
N GLY A 45 -11.43 4.25 -12.69
CA GLY A 45 -10.29 3.81 -11.94
C GLY A 45 -10.85 3.36 -10.60
N ILE A 46 -10.75 2.07 -10.33
CA ILE A 46 -11.10 1.54 -9.03
C ILE A 46 -10.13 2.22 -8.08
N SER A 47 -10.55 3.32 -7.46
CA SER A 47 -9.84 3.88 -6.32
C SER A 47 -10.10 2.90 -5.21
N TYR A 48 -9.22 1.91 -5.06
CA TYR A 48 -9.20 1.10 -3.86
C TYR A 48 -8.93 2.07 -2.70
N GLN A 49 -9.97 2.43 -1.97
CA GLN A 49 -9.83 3.09 -0.68
C GLN A 49 -9.44 1.98 0.31
N TYR A 50 -8.13 1.77 0.43
CA TYR A 50 -7.60 0.92 1.49
C TYR A 50 -7.81 1.63 2.81
N GLN A 51 -8.33 0.92 3.80
CA GLN A 51 -8.53 1.46 5.13
C GLN A 51 -7.20 1.43 5.87
N GLU A 52 -6.81 2.55 6.46
CA GLU A 52 -5.61 2.66 7.29
C GLU A 52 -5.88 2.04 8.66
N SER A 53 -4.90 1.31 9.20
CA SER A 53 -5.05 0.64 10.49
C SER A 53 -4.85 1.58 11.68
N TYR A 54 -4.00 2.61 11.54
CA TYR A 54 -3.55 3.44 12.66
C TYR A 54 -3.65 4.93 12.34
N PRO A 55 -4.30 5.72 13.21
CA PRO A 55 -4.22 7.18 13.15
C PRO A 55 -2.77 7.68 13.20
N ILE A 56 -2.55 8.84 12.59
CA ILE A 56 -1.26 9.54 12.61
C ILE A 56 -1.35 10.72 13.57
N VAL A 57 -0.37 10.83 14.47
CA VAL A 57 -0.20 11.91 15.46
C VAL A 57 1.19 12.54 15.31
N GLY A 58 1.47 13.59 16.09
CA GLY A 58 2.76 14.26 16.09
C GLY A 58 2.71 15.68 15.54
N THR A 59 3.75 16.07 14.83
CA THR A 59 3.93 17.41 14.24
C THR A 59 4.16 17.29 12.74
N GLU A 60 4.08 18.39 12.00
CA GLU A 60 4.36 18.41 10.56
C GLU A 60 5.72 17.77 10.23
N ASN A 61 6.73 18.05 11.07
CA ASN A 61 8.10 17.56 10.90
C ASN A 61 8.35 16.17 11.51
N ARG A 62 7.39 15.62 12.26
CA ARG A 62 7.49 14.31 12.89
C ARG A 62 6.12 13.69 13.06
N GLN A 63 5.73 12.95 12.04
CA GLN A 63 4.51 12.16 12.02
C GLN A 63 4.79 10.77 12.59
N LEU A 64 3.86 10.27 13.39
CA LEU A 64 3.97 9.04 14.17
C LEU A 64 2.67 8.25 14.00
N TRP A 65 2.74 6.93 13.97
CA TRP A 65 1.53 6.13 14.15
C TRP A 65 1.18 6.04 15.62
N THR A 66 -0.11 5.94 15.96
CA THR A 66 -0.55 5.59 17.32
C THR A 66 -0.26 4.13 17.70
N LEU A 67 0.50 3.40 16.89
CA LEU A 67 0.96 2.04 17.13
C LEU A 67 2.22 2.07 18.00
N LYS A 68 2.24 1.30 19.09
CA LYS A 68 3.43 1.15 19.94
C LYS A 68 4.42 0.16 19.32
N GLY A 69 5.71 0.38 19.54
CA GLY A 69 6.76 -0.53 19.04
C GLY A 69 6.62 -1.96 19.54
N SER A 70 6.28 -2.15 20.82
CA SER A 70 6.02 -3.48 21.39
C SER A 70 4.82 -4.17 20.73
N GLU A 71 3.74 -3.43 20.47
CA GLU A 71 2.56 -3.93 19.75
C GLU A 71 2.90 -4.30 18.30
N LEU A 72 3.73 -3.49 17.62
CA LEU A 72 4.19 -3.78 16.26
C LEU A 72 4.90 -5.14 16.19
N VAL A 73 5.79 -5.45 17.15
CA VAL A 73 6.51 -6.73 17.17
C VAL A 73 5.56 -7.91 17.37
N THR A 74 4.61 -7.79 18.30
CA THR A 74 3.58 -8.80 18.55
C THR A 74 2.74 -9.04 17.29
N LEU A 75 2.19 -7.97 16.70
CA LEU A 75 1.37 -8.06 15.50
C LEU A 75 2.14 -8.61 14.31
N PHE A 76 3.42 -8.27 14.19
CA PHE A 76 4.26 -8.83 13.14
C PHE A 76 4.37 -10.35 13.27
N ASN A 77 4.81 -10.85 14.42
CA ASN A 77 4.97 -12.28 14.64
C ASN A 77 3.64 -13.06 14.57
N GLU A 78 2.52 -12.48 15.01
CA GLU A 78 1.19 -13.10 14.90
C GLU A 78 0.68 -13.21 13.46
N ASN A 79 1.08 -12.29 12.57
CA ASN A 79 0.66 -12.27 11.17
C ASN A 79 1.69 -12.91 10.23
N LEU A 80 2.78 -13.49 10.75
CA LEU A 80 3.72 -14.25 9.94
C LEU A 80 3.12 -15.60 9.52
N PRO A 81 3.36 -16.05 8.29
CA PRO A 81 3.02 -17.42 7.93
C PRO A 81 3.89 -18.41 8.71
N ASP A 82 3.36 -19.58 9.08
CA ASP A 82 4.07 -20.65 9.82
C ASP A 82 5.41 -21.10 9.18
N THR A 83 5.63 -20.75 7.92
CA THR A 83 6.86 -21.06 7.17
C THR A 83 7.98 -20.05 7.37
N ALA A 84 7.68 -18.86 7.90
CA ALA A 84 8.66 -17.80 8.13
C ALA A 84 9.15 -17.86 9.58
N PRO A 85 10.48 -17.77 9.84
CA PRO A 85 10.99 -17.70 11.20
C PRO A 85 10.48 -16.45 11.92
N GLU A 86 10.12 -16.64 13.19
CA GLU A 86 9.74 -15.56 14.10
C GLU A 86 10.91 -14.62 14.36
N LEU A 87 10.58 -13.35 14.57
CA LEU A 87 11.54 -12.33 14.94
C LEU A 87 11.70 -12.18 16.44
N SER A 88 12.95 -11.98 16.85
CA SER A 88 13.31 -11.52 18.18
C SER A 88 14.13 -10.24 18.11
N TYR A 89 14.17 -9.52 19.23
CA TYR A 89 15.04 -8.36 19.37
C TYR A 89 16.51 -8.79 19.27
N LEU A 90 17.30 -8.07 18.46
CA LEU A 90 18.75 -8.27 18.44
C LEU A 90 19.37 -7.96 19.81
N HIS A 91 18.86 -6.90 20.45
CA HIS A 91 19.19 -6.48 21.79
C HIS A 91 17.89 -6.11 22.49
N GLU A 92 17.73 -6.52 23.76
CA GLU A 92 16.59 -6.13 24.57
C GLU A 92 16.45 -4.59 24.59
N PRO A 93 15.29 -4.05 24.22
CA PRO A 93 15.10 -2.61 24.12
C PRO A 93 15.17 -1.96 25.49
N THR A 94 15.92 -0.88 25.58
CA THR A 94 15.98 0.00 26.74
C THR A 94 15.00 1.18 26.56
N PRO A 95 14.54 1.83 27.64
CA PRO A 95 13.61 2.96 27.55
C PRO A 95 14.12 4.12 26.68
N SER A 96 15.43 4.30 26.58
CA SER A 96 16.08 5.35 25.80
C SER A 96 16.24 5.00 24.32
N ASP A 97 15.95 3.75 23.92
CA ASP A 97 16.17 3.30 22.55
C ASP A 97 15.17 3.91 21.59
N ARG A 98 15.71 4.67 20.63
CA ARG A 98 14.95 5.24 19.51
C ARG A 98 14.85 4.30 18.32
N GLN A 99 15.81 3.41 18.16
CA GLN A 99 15.91 2.52 17.01
C GLN A 99 15.99 1.08 17.53
N ILE A 100 15.02 0.27 17.13
CA ILE A 100 14.91 -1.13 17.51
C ILE A 100 15.15 -1.98 16.29
N MET A 101 15.94 -3.04 16.46
CA MET A 101 16.29 -3.99 15.40
C MET A 101 15.80 -5.38 15.76
N LEU A 102 15.03 -5.97 14.86
CA LEU A 102 14.55 -7.33 14.88
C LEU A 102 15.29 -8.15 13.82
N THR A 103 15.72 -9.35 14.18
CA THR A 103 16.40 -10.27 13.25
C THR A 103 16.23 -11.74 13.65
N ASP A 104 16.49 -12.67 12.72
CA ASP A 104 16.51 -14.12 12.95
C ASP A 104 17.82 -14.63 13.56
N ASN A 105 18.39 -13.89 14.52
CA ASN A 105 19.77 -14.08 15.02
C ASN A 105 20.87 -13.59 14.06
N GLY A 106 20.57 -12.59 13.21
CA GLY A 106 21.57 -11.73 12.58
C GLY A 106 22.14 -12.20 11.25
N LYS A 107 21.45 -13.08 10.50
CA LYS A 107 22.08 -13.78 9.36
C LYS A 107 21.59 -13.38 7.97
N THR A 108 20.38 -12.86 7.81
CA THR A 108 19.84 -12.64 6.43
C THR A 108 18.95 -11.42 6.29
N TRP A 109 18.03 -11.18 7.23
CA TRP A 109 17.06 -10.08 7.16
C TRP A 109 16.97 -9.35 8.50
N SER A 110 16.67 -8.07 8.42
CA SER A 110 16.49 -7.22 9.58
C SER A 110 15.33 -6.28 9.37
N ILE A 111 14.46 -6.20 10.36
CA ILE A 111 13.47 -5.15 10.47
C ILE A 111 14.00 -4.14 11.47
N VAL A 112 14.11 -2.89 11.04
CA VAL A 112 14.54 -1.79 11.89
C VAL A 112 13.41 -0.80 11.92
N PHE A 113 12.88 -0.51 13.10
CA PHE A 113 11.89 0.54 13.27
C PHE A 113 12.40 1.61 14.22
N ARG A 114 11.98 2.85 13.98
CA ARG A 114 12.21 3.94 14.92
C ARG A 114 10.96 4.18 15.73
N GLN A 115 11.13 4.54 16.99
CA GLN A 115 10.04 4.90 17.89
C GLN A 115 10.42 6.10 18.75
N VAL A 116 9.44 6.76 19.34
CA VAL A 116 9.69 7.74 20.41
C VAL A 116 10.21 6.98 21.64
N PRO A 117 11.37 7.34 22.22
CA PRO A 117 11.86 6.71 23.45
C PRO A 117 10.83 6.79 24.58
N GLU A 118 10.76 5.78 25.43
CA GLU A 118 9.83 5.76 26.56
C GLU A 118 10.21 6.78 27.64
N ASP A 119 11.49 7.15 27.72
CA ASP A 119 11.98 8.21 28.61
C ASP A 119 11.97 9.60 27.96
N ALA A 120 11.41 9.75 26.74
CA ALA A 120 11.49 10.99 25.98
C ALA A 120 10.90 12.20 26.71
N ALA A 121 9.90 12.02 27.57
CA ALA A 121 9.36 13.10 28.39
C ALA A 121 10.43 13.81 29.26
N SER A 122 11.50 13.11 29.64
CA SER A 122 12.63 13.66 30.41
C SER A 122 13.69 14.37 29.56
N ILE A 123 13.63 14.23 28.23
CA ILE A 123 14.61 14.77 27.29
C ILE A 123 14.18 16.18 26.85
N TYR A 124 15.05 17.19 27.05
CA TYR A 124 14.76 18.61 26.79
C TYR A 124 14.10 18.92 25.43
N PHE A 125 14.52 18.20 24.38
CA PHE A 125 13.97 18.41 23.04
C PHE A 125 12.52 17.93 22.91
N TRP A 126 12.20 16.82 23.57
CA TRP A 126 10.89 16.17 23.54
C TRP A 126 9.94 16.72 24.59
N SER A 127 10.45 17.15 25.74
CA SER A 127 9.68 17.75 26.84
C SER A 127 8.95 19.04 26.46
N LYS A 128 9.30 19.63 25.30
CA LYS A 128 8.61 20.80 24.75
C LYS A 128 7.36 20.46 23.94
N GLN A 129 7.15 19.18 23.64
CA GLN A 129 5.98 18.72 22.90
C GLN A 129 4.82 18.50 23.89
N PRO A 130 3.68 19.18 23.71
CA PRO A 130 2.59 19.17 24.70
C PRO A 130 1.94 17.80 24.89
N GLU A 131 2.05 16.90 23.90
CA GLU A 131 1.45 15.57 23.91
C GLU A 131 2.51 14.45 24.01
N ILE A 132 3.73 14.76 24.47
CA ILE A 132 4.85 13.78 24.48
C ILE A 132 4.50 12.48 25.21
N ASP A 133 3.78 12.56 26.33
CA ASP A 133 3.40 11.39 27.12
C ASP A 133 2.51 10.41 26.35
N ALA A 134 1.66 10.93 25.45
CA ALA A 134 0.82 10.10 24.59
C ALA A 134 1.64 9.42 23.47
N TRP A 135 2.77 10.03 23.08
CA TRP A 135 3.59 9.60 21.95
C TRP A 135 4.69 8.61 22.34
N LEU A 136 4.99 8.42 23.63
CA LEU A 136 6.03 7.49 24.10
C LEU A 136 5.84 6.08 23.51
N GLY A 137 6.88 5.54 22.88
CA GLY A 137 6.84 4.24 22.22
C GLY A 137 6.12 4.20 20.86
N ASN A 138 5.54 5.31 20.38
CA ASN A 138 4.90 5.36 19.07
C ASN A 138 5.93 5.18 17.96
N VAL A 139 5.57 4.40 16.93
CA VAL A 139 6.44 4.11 15.78
C VAL A 139 6.51 5.32 14.83
N GLU A 140 7.73 5.69 14.44
CA GLU A 140 8.07 6.74 13.45
C GLU A 140 8.12 6.18 12.02
N ASP A 141 8.82 5.07 11.82
CA ASP A 141 8.99 4.38 10.52
C ASP A 141 9.43 2.95 10.73
N VAL A 142 9.20 2.13 9.72
CA VAL A 142 9.65 0.73 9.67
C VAL A 142 10.46 0.51 8.40
N LYS A 143 11.62 -0.15 8.55
CA LYS A 143 12.54 -0.49 7.45
C LYS A 143 12.78 -1.98 7.43
N LEU A 144 12.50 -2.61 6.29
CA LEU A 144 12.80 -4.01 6.03
C LEU A 144 13.98 -4.09 5.06
N SER A 145 15.07 -4.75 5.49
CA SER A 145 16.16 -5.11 4.59
C SER A 145 15.68 -6.14 3.56
N LEU A 146 15.93 -5.88 2.28
CA LEU A 146 15.56 -6.76 1.18
C LEU A 146 16.79 -7.44 0.56
N TYR A 147 17.88 -7.57 1.33
CA TYR A 147 19.07 -8.27 0.87
C TYR A 147 18.74 -9.72 0.52
N HIS A 148 19.30 -10.22 -0.58
CA HIS A 148 19.09 -11.59 -1.03
C HIS A 148 20.34 -12.12 -1.75
N THR A 149 20.61 -13.41 -1.55
CA THR A 149 21.65 -14.19 -2.23
C THR A 149 21.06 -15.38 -2.99
N SER A 150 19.84 -15.78 -2.62
CA SER A 150 19.12 -16.92 -3.19
C SER A 150 17.68 -16.57 -3.60
N ALA A 151 17.03 -17.43 -4.37
CA ALA A 151 15.60 -17.29 -4.67
C ALA A 151 14.71 -17.48 -3.43
N GLN A 152 15.18 -18.23 -2.43
CA GLN A 152 14.48 -18.43 -1.17
C GLN A 152 14.42 -17.13 -0.37
N ASP A 153 15.51 -16.36 -0.36
CA ASP A 153 15.58 -15.06 0.33
C ASP A 153 14.57 -14.07 -0.27
N ILE A 154 14.37 -14.11 -1.59
CA ILE A 154 13.39 -13.26 -2.28
C ILE A 154 11.96 -13.61 -1.83
N LEU A 155 11.64 -14.90 -1.75
CA LEU A 155 10.32 -15.35 -1.27
C LEU A 155 10.09 -14.93 0.18
N LEU A 156 11.10 -15.09 1.03
CA LEU A 156 11.02 -14.72 2.43
C LEU A 156 10.88 -13.20 2.63
N ASN A 157 11.67 -12.41 1.89
CA ASN A 157 11.55 -10.94 1.89
C ASN A 157 10.17 -10.48 1.42
N GLU A 158 9.58 -11.16 0.43
CA GLU A 158 8.21 -10.86 -0.01
C GLU A 158 7.19 -11.20 1.09
N GLN A 159 7.35 -12.31 1.83
CA GLN A 159 6.48 -12.66 2.96
C GLN A 159 6.55 -11.59 4.07
N TYR A 160 7.75 -11.16 4.47
CA TYR A 160 7.92 -10.10 5.46
C TYR A 160 7.36 -8.76 5.00
N ALA A 161 7.60 -8.39 3.74
CA ALA A 161 7.06 -7.16 3.18
C ALA A 161 5.52 -7.18 3.18
N ARG A 162 4.91 -8.30 2.77
CA ARG A 162 3.45 -8.47 2.76
C ARG A 162 2.86 -8.38 4.16
N CYS A 163 3.50 -9.02 5.15
CA CYS A 163 3.09 -8.94 6.54
C CYS A 163 3.10 -7.49 7.06
N LEU A 164 4.19 -6.75 6.82
CA LEU A 164 4.26 -5.33 7.19
C LEU A 164 3.20 -4.48 6.47
N ILE A 165 2.99 -4.69 5.17
CA ILE A 165 1.98 -3.94 4.42
C ILE A 165 0.58 -4.23 4.97
N ASN A 166 0.28 -5.48 5.34
CA ASN A 166 -1.00 -5.85 5.94
C ASN A 166 -1.22 -5.15 7.30
N ILE A 167 -0.18 -4.97 8.11
CA ILE A 167 -0.29 -4.26 9.39
C ILE A 167 -0.74 -2.80 9.16
N PHE A 168 -0.11 -2.07 8.24
CA PHE A 168 -0.39 -0.63 8.04
C PHE A 168 -1.56 -0.34 7.10
N THR A 169 -1.73 -1.14 6.06
CA THR A 169 -2.82 -1.00 5.07
C THR A 169 -3.36 -2.38 4.66
N PRO A 170 -4.23 -2.99 5.48
CA PRO A 170 -4.82 -4.30 5.21
C PRO A 170 -5.47 -4.37 3.82
N GLY A 171 -5.17 -5.41 3.06
CA GLY A 171 -5.70 -5.64 1.72
C GLY A 171 -4.97 -4.90 0.58
N ALA A 172 -3.97 -4.07 0.88
CA ALA A 172 -3.18 -3.36 -0.12
C ALA A 172 -1.92 -4.12 -0.59
N GLU A 173 -1.66 -5.32 -0.06
CA GLU A 173 -0.40 -6.06 -0.21
C GLU A 173 -0.06 -6.29 -1.68
N ASP A 174 -0.98 -6.86 -2.44
CA ASP A 174 -0.77 -7.16 -3.86
C ASP A 174 -0.55 -5.89 -4.70
N TYR A 175 -1.22 -4.80 -4.32
CA TYR A 175 -1.08 -3.52 -5.00
C TYR A 175 0.30 -2.92 -4.74
N VAL A 176 0.71 -2.84 -3.47
CA VAL A 176 1.98 -2.24 -3.04
C VAL A 176 3.17 -3.07 -3.54
N VAL A 177 3.16 -4.39 -3.34
CA VAL A 177 4.20 -5.33 -3.79
C VAL A 177 4.44 -5.19 -5.31
N ARG A 178 3.35 -5.16 -6.09
CA ARG A 178 3.43 -5.02 -7.54
C ARG A 178 3.94 -3.65 -7.97
N ARG A 179 3.47 -2.57 -7.33
CA ARG A 179 3.83 -1.20 -7.73
C ARG A 179 5.28 -0.87 -7.39
N LEU A 180 5.78 -1.40 -6.28
CA LEU A 180 7.17 -1.25 -5.86
C LEU A 180 8.11 -2.27 -6.50
N HIS A 181 7.57 -3.30 -7.15
CA HIS A 181 8.33 -4.43 -7.71
C HIS A 181 9.19 -5.14 -6.66
N LEU A 182 8.64 -5.43 -5.48
CA LEU A 182 9.42 -6.04 -4.39
C LEU A 182 9.98 -7.43 -4.78
N SER A 183 9.28 -8.17 -5.63
CA SER A 183 9.74 -9.47 -6.16
C SER A 183 10.88 -9.36 -7.18
N ARG A 184 11.29 -8.14 -7.58
CA ARG A 184 12.39 -7.90 -8.54
C ARG A 184 13.29 -6.77 -8.04
N PRO A 185 14.55 -7.03 -7.69
CA PRO A 185 15.43 -6.04 -7.07
C PRO A 185 15.60 -4.82 -7.98
N LEU A 186 15.46 -3.63 -7.40
CA LEU A 186 15.86 -2.39 -8.07
C LEU A 186 17.39 -2.32 -8.06
N THR A 187 18.01 -2.32 -9.24
CA THR A 187 19.47 -2.16 -9.38
C THR A 187 19.94 -0.78 -8.94
N SER A 188 19.10 0.25 -9.09
CA SER A 188 19.38 1.61 -8.63
C SER A 188 18.10 2.43 -8.48
N GLY A 189 18.17 3.54 -7.74
CA GLY A 189 17.07 4.49 -7.57
C GLY A 189 16.05 4.07 -6.52
N TYR A 190 14.85 4.64 -6.62
CA TYR A 190 13.75 4.34 -5.71
C TYR A 190 12.40 4.31 -6.44
N LYS A 191 11.46 3.54 -5.91
CA LYS A 191 10.04 3.58 -6.27
C LYS A 191 9.22 3.92 -5.05
N ARG A 192 8.17 4.70 -5.25
CA ARG A 192 7.24 5.11 -4.20
C ARG A 192 5.81 4.79 -4.58
N VAL A 193 5.04 4.34 -3.61
CA VAL A 193 3.59 4.22 -3.72
C VAL A 193 2.98 4.74 -2.41
N LYS A 194 1.89 5.48 -2.54
CA LYS A 194 1.12 5.98 -1.41
C LYS A 194 -0.25 5.31 -1.43
N THR A 195 -0.70 4.84 -0.27
CA THR A 195 -2.05 4.27 -0.06
C THR A 195 -2.58 4.85 1.25
N GLY A 196 -3.65 5.64 1.17
CA GLY A 196 -4.05 6.46 2.31
C GLY A 196 -2.94 7.42 2.72
N ASP A 197 -2.71 7.56 4.02
CA ASP A 197 -1.62 8.32 4.63
C ASP A 197 -0.38 7.46 4.94
N VAL A 198 -0.22 6.30 4.27
CA VAL A 198 0.99 5.49 4.35
C VAL A 198 1.80 5.61 3.07
N LEU A 199 3.08 5.96 3.21
CA LEU A 199 4.05 6.04 2.13
C LEU A 199 4.98 4.82 2.18
N TYR A 200 5.00 4.08 1.08
CA TYR A 200 5.94 2.99 0.89
C TYR A 200 7.03 3.39 -0.10
N THR A 201 8.29 3.25 0.30
CA THR A 201 9.46 3.51 -0.55
C THR A 201 10.29 2.23 -0.68
N HIS A 202 10.45 1.72 -1.90
CA HIS A 202 11.46 0.70 -2.21
C HIS A 202 12.70 1.40 -2.76
N LYS A 203 13.81 1.35 -2.02
CA LYS A 203 15.11 1.88 -2.43
C LYS A 203 16.00 0.73 -2.87
N GLY A 204 16.51 0.81 -4.09
CA GLY A 204 17.46 -0.15 -4.65
C GLY A 204 18.93 0.19 -4.35
N GLY A 205 19.84 -0.62 -4.88
CA GLY A 205 21.29 -0.44 -4.73
C GLY A 205 21.96 -1.58 -3.94
N THR A 206 23.11 -1.31 -3.34
CA THR A 206 23.90 -2.31 -2.59
C THR A 206 23.22 -2.82 -1.32
N SER A 207 22.29 -2.04 -0.78
CA SER A 207 21.50 -2.39 0.41
C SER A 207 20.04 -2.04 0.13
N PRO A 208 19.31 -2.93 -0.59
CA PRO A 208 17.93 -2.68 -0.93
C PRO A 208 17.05 -2.71 0.33
N VAL A 209 16.12 -1.78 0.44
CA VAL A 209 15.29 -1.60 1.63
C VAL A 209 13.87 -1.17 1.24
N LEU A 210 12.88 -1.75 1.92
CA LEU A 210 11.51 -1.24 1.96
C LEU A 210 11.39 -0.33 3.17
N ILE A 211 10.95 0.90 2.96
CA ILE A 211 10.69 1.89 4.01
C ILE A 211 9.19 2.16 4.01
N ILE A 212 8.58 2.10 5.19
CA ILE A 212 7.19 2.40 5.46
C ILE A 212 7.18 3.59 6.40
N GLU A 213 6.50 4.66 6.02
CA GLU A 213 6.47 5.94 6.73
C GLU A 213 5.04 6.53 6.71
N PRO A 214 4.62 7.25 7.77
CA PRO A 214 3.41 8.07 7.70
C PRO A 214 3.65 9.26 6.75
N ASP A 215 2.65 9.59 5.95
CA ASP A 215 2.61 10.76 5.07
C ASP A 215 1.20 11.34 5.04
N CYS A 216 0.81 12.06 6.09
CA CYS A 216 -0.40 12.86 6.11
C CYS A 216 -0.08 14.26 5.55
N ARG A 217 -0.63 14.58 4.37
CA ARG A 217 -0.37 15.87 3.68
C ARG A 217 -1.18 17.04 4.22
N ASN A 218 -2.23 16.76 4.98
CA ASN A 218 -3.17 17.75 5.50
C ASN A 218 -2.94 17.98 6.99
N TRP A 219 -1.70 18.23 7.40
CA TRP A 219 -1.42 18.65 8.77
C TRP A 219 -1.92 20.09 8.95
N PRO A 220 -2.66 20.42 10.02
CA PRO A 220 -2.95 21.81 10.30
C PRO A 220 -1.61 22.56 10.47
N PRO A 221 -1.43 23.75 9.86
CA PRO A 221 -0.21 24.53 10.03
C PRO A 221 0.02 24.77 11.52
N ASP A 222 1.27 24.60 11.96
CA ASP A 222 1.70 24.84 13.34
C ASP A 222 1.11 26.18 13.83
N ARG A 223 0.29 26.13 14.89
CA ARG A 223 -0.30 27.31 15.55
C ARG A 223 0.61 27.86 16.64
#